data_AF-A0A6C0ENX1-F1
#
_entry.id   AF-A0A6C0ENX1-F1
#
_cell.length_a   1.000
_cell.length_b   1.000
_cell.length_c   1.000
_cell.angle_alpha   90.00
_cell.angle_beta   90.00
_cell.angle_gamma   90.00
#
_symmetry.space_group_name_H-M   'P 1'
#
loop_
_entity.id
_entity.type
_entity.pdbx_description
1 polymer ?
#
loop_
_entity_poly.entity_id
_entity_poly.type
_entity_poly.pdbx_seq_one_letter_code
_entity_poly.pdbx_strand_id
1 'polypeptide(L)' 'MNPISKETLPLLSFIVGLGVAILLFHKPFQNRATLALSLDKVEGTTVEINKKCYQYHAEDAQCEILSS' A
#
# COMPACT_ATOMS: atom_id res chain seq x y z
N MET A 1 -5.05 33.94 28.97
CA MET A 1 -4.79 32.52 28.64
C MET A 1 -4.45 31.82 29.94
N ASN A 2 -5.24 30.84 30.38
CA ASN A 2 -4.87 30.04 31.56
C ASN A 2 -3.64 29.18 31.23
N PRO A 3 -2.62 29.15 32.10
CA PRO A 3 -1.43 28.34 31.86
C PRO A 3 -1.83 26.87 31.80
N ILE A 4 -1.50 26.21 30.69
CA ILE A 4 -1.63 24.77 30.54
C ILE A 4 -0.77 24.12 31.63
N SER A 5 -1.38 23.35 32.52
CA SER A 5 -0.67 22.63 33.58
C SER A 5 0.32 21.65 32.95
N LYS A 6 1.54 21.57 33.51
CA LYS A 6 2.59 20.65 33.04
C LYS A 6 2.13 19.19 33.01
N GLU A 7 1.15 18.85 33.85
CA GLU A 7 0.58 17.50 33.92
C GLU A 7 -0.39 17.20 32.77
N THR A 8 -0.92 18.22 32.09
CA THR A 8 -1.89 18.06 30.99
C THR A 8 -1.24 17.94 29.61
N LEU A 9 0.03 18.34 29.48
CA LEU A 9 0.81 18.26 28.24
C LEU A 9 0.94 16.83 27.67
N PRO A 10 1.23 15.79 28.48
CA PRO A 10 1.32 14.42 27.99
C PRO A 10 -0.01 13.90 27.43
N LEU A 11 -1.13 14.23 28.10
CA LEU A 11 -2.47 13.85 27.66
C LEU A 11 -2.84 14.52 26.33
N LEU A 12 -2.54 15.82 26.19
CA LEU A 12 -2.77 16.55 24.95
C LEU A 12 -1.96 15.93 23.79
N SER A 13 -0.68 15.64 24.03
CA SER A 13 0.18 14.98 23.03
C SER A 13 -0.37 13.63 22.60
N PHE A 14 -0.86 12.83 23.55
CA PHE A 14 -1.50 11.55 23.27
C PHE A 14 -2.76 11.69 22.41
N ILE A 15 -3.66 12.61 22.75
CA ILE A 15 -4.90 12.84 21.99
C ILE A 15 -4.58 13.29 20.55
N VAL A 16 -3.61 14.19 20.39
CA VAL A 16 -3.17 14.66 19.07
C VAL A 16 -2.57 13.50 18.27
N GLY A 17 -1.67 12.71 18.87
CA GLY A 17 -1.07 11.55 18.21
C GLY A 17 -2.10 10.50 17.79
N LEU A 18 -3.06 10.20 18.67
CA LEU A 18 -4.16 9.29 18.39
C LEU A 18 -5.05 9.81 17.26
N GLY A 19 -5.35 11.12 17.25
CA GLY A 19 -6.12 11.76 16.19
C GLY A 19 -5.43 11.64 14.83
N VAL A 20 -4.11 11.89 14.76
CA VAL A 20 -3.33 11.73 13.52
C VAL A 20 -3.34 10.28 13.05
N ALA A 21 -3.14 9.33 13.96
CA ALA A 21 -3.18 7.91 13.63
C ALA A 21 -4.55 7.51 13.06
N ILE A 22 -5.65 7.93 13.68
CA ILE A 22 -6.98 7.63 13.15
C ILE A 22 -7.16 8.26 11.77
N LEU A 23 -6.79 9.52 11.56
CA LEU A 23 -6.93 10.16 10.25
C LEU A 23 -6.18 9.42 9.15
N LEU A 24 -4.94 8.97 9.42
CA LEU A 24 -4.12 8.24 8.46
C LEU A 24 -4.60 6.80 8.23
N PHE A 25 -5.06 6.12 9.30
CA PHE A 25 -5.33 4.68 9.29
C PHE A 25 -6.82 4.32 9.46
N HIS A 26 -7.75 5.27 9.29
CA HIS A 26 -9.20 5.00 9.42
C HIS A 26 -9.76 4.08 8.32
N LYS A 27 -9.07 3.98 7.18
CA LYS A 27 -9.47 3.09 6.08
C LYS A 27 -8.53 1.91 5.97
N PRO A 28 -9.04 0.73 5.58
CA PRO A 28 -8.19 -0.38 5.21
C PRO A 28 -7.28 0.06 4.04
N PHE A 29 -5.98 -0.10 4.20
CA PHE A 29 -5.02 0.11 3.13
C PHE A 29 -5.25 -0.95 2.06
N GLN A 30 -5.68 -0.52 0.88
CA GLN A 30 -5.82 -1.39 -0.27
C GLN A 30 -4.44 -1.56 -0.90
N ASN A 31 -3.69 -2.54 -0.42
CA ASN A 31 -2.44 -2.95 -1.07
C ASN A 31 -2.81 -3.65 -2.38
N ARG A 32 -2.52 -3.01 -3.52
CA ARG A 32 -2.63 -3.64 -4.83
C ARG A 32 -1.25 -4.12 -5.26
N ALA A 33 -1.14 -5.42 -5.53
CA ALA A 33 0.03 -5.93 -6.24
C ALA A 33 0.05 -5.27 -7.62
N THR A 34 1.05 -4.43 -7.87
CA THR A 34 1.27 -3.79 -9.17
C THR A 34 2.60 -4.29 -9.72
N LEU A 35 2.69 -4.35 -11.05
CA LEU A 35 3.93 -4.67 -11.73
C LEU A 35 4.98 -3.58 -11.42
N ALA A 36 6.24 -3.98 -11.27
CA ALA A 36 7.36 -3.07 -11.09
C ALA A 36 7.69 -2.26 -12.36
N LEU A 37 7.23 -2.75 -13.51
CA LEU A 37 7.35 -2.14 -14.82
C LEU A 37 5.96 -1.90 -15.40
N SER A 38 5.83 -0.90 -16.25
CA SER A 38 4.58 -0.63 -16.96
C SER A 38 4.29 -1.71 -18.00
N LEU A 39 3.00 -1.94 -18.29
CA LEU A 39 2.55 -3.04 -19.17
C LEU A 39 3.21 -2.98 -20.56
N ASP A 40 3.36 -1.79 -21.14
CA ASP A 40 4.01 -1.55 -22.43
C ASP A 40 5.47 -2.02 -22.50
N LYS A 41 6.14 -2.10 -21.35
CA LYS A 41 7.54 -2.55 -21.27
C LYS A 41 7.67 -4.05 -21.03
N VAL A 42 6.63 -4.68 -20.50
CA VAL A 42 6.63 -6.09 -20.13
C VAL A 42 6.02 -6.93 -21.24
N GLU A 43 5.04 -6.40 -21.95
CA GLU A 43 4.38 -7.12 -23.03
C GLU A 43 5.35 -7.57 -24.13
N GLY A 44 5.27 -8.85 -24.49
CA GLY A 44 6.13 -9.45 -25.51
C GLY A 44 7.56 -9.75 -25.05
N THR A 45 7.95 -9.34 -23.83
CA THR A 45 9.27 -9.68 -23.28
C THR A 45 9.34 -11.14 -22.87
N THR A 46 10.49 -11.75 -23.17
CA THR A 46 10.80 -13.13 -22.77
C THR A 46 11.75 -13.10 -21.58
N VAL A 47 11.38 -13.75 -20.49
CA VAL A 47 12.17 -13.79 -19.25
C VAL A 47 12.41 -15.24 -18.86
N GLU A 48 13.65 -15.57 -18.52
CA GLU A 48 14.01 -16.91 -18.05
C GLU A 48 13.79 -17.01 -16.55
N ILE A 49 12.94 -17.95 -16.13
CA ILE A 49 12.70 -18.28 -14.73
C ILE A 49 12.82 -19.81 -14.60
N ASN A 50 13.70 -20.30 -13.72
CA ASN A 50 13.90 -21.73 -13.47
C ASN A 50 14.20 -22.55 -14.75
N LYS A 51 15.09 -22.07 -15.63
CA LYS A 51 15.45 -22.71 -16.92
C LYS A 51 14.30 -22.84 -17.92
N LYS A 52 13.24 -22.06 -17.73
CA LYS A 52 12.10 -21.97 -18.66
C LYS A 52 11.94 -20.52 -19.10
N CYS A 53 11.71 -20.33 -20.38
CA CYS A 53 11.41 -19.03 -20.96
C CYS A 53 9.90 -18.79 -20.88
N TYR A 54 9.50 -17.67 -20.30
CA TYR A 54 8.12 -17.22 -20.26
C TYR A 54 7.99 -15.93 -21.04
N GLN A 55 6.92 -15.81 -21.82
CA GLN A 55 6.57 -14.58 -22.51
C GLN A 55 5.38 -13.95 -21.80
N TYR A 56 5.49 -12.67 -21.46
CA TYR A 56 4.40 -11.95 -20.82
C TYR A 56 3.42 -11.42 -21.86
N HIS A 57 2.14 -11.64 -21.61
CA HIS A 57 1.04 -11.08 -22.40
C HIS A 57 0.08 -10.36 -21.48
N ALA A 58 -0.30 -9.13 -21.85
CA ALA A 58 -1.31 -8.39 -21.11
C ALA A 58 -2.69 -8.93 -21.52
N GLU A 59 -3.50 -9.31 -20.54
CA GLU A 59 -4.89 -9.71 -20.78
C GLU A 59 -5.83 -8.67 -20.15
N ASP A 60 -6.83 -8.23 -20.92
CA ASP A 60 -7.90 -7.33 -20.42
C ASP A 60 -8.97 -8.11 -19.63
N ALA A 61 -8.54 -9.02 -18.75
CA ALA A 61 -9.42 -9.83 -17.94
C ALA A 61 -9.50 -9.31 -16.49
N GLN A 62 -10.70 -9.25 -15.93
CA GLN A 62 -10.87 -9.14 -14.48
C GLN A 62 -10.54 -10.49 -13.85
N CYS A 63 -9.28 -10.68 -13.46
CA CYS A 63 -8.89 -11.86 -12.70
C CYS A 63 -9.46 -11.77 -11.28
N GLU A 64 -10.25 -12.76 -10.87
CA GLU A 64 -10.53 -12.97 -9.45
C GLU A 64 -9.19 -13.22 -8.75
N ILE A 65 -8.84 -12.38 -7.78
CA ILE A 65 -7.62 -12.56 -7.01
C ILE A 65 -7.81 -13.87 -6.24
N LEU A 66 -7.20 -14.96 -6.73
CA LEU A 66 -7.15 -16.23 -6.03
C LEU A 66 -6.34 -16.01 -4.74
N SER A 67 -7.04 -15.76 -3.64
CA SER A 67 -6.45 -15.75 -2.30
C SER A 67 -6.02 -17.17 -1.96
N SER A 68 -4.71 -17.38 -1.86
CA SER A 68 -4.11 -18.56 -1.22
C SER A 68 -4.26 -18.51 0.29
#